data_AF-A0A2N0QUQ3-F1
#
_entry.id   AF-A0A2N0QUQ3-F1
#
_cell.length_a   1.000
_cell.length_b   1.000
_cell.length_c   1.000
_cell.angle_alpha   90.00
_cell.angle_beta   90.00
_cell.angle_gamma   90.00
#
_symmetry.space_group_name_H-M   'P 1'
#
loop_
_entity.id
_entity.type
_entity.pdbx_description
1 polymer ?
#
loop_
_entity_poly.entity_id
_entity_poly.type
_entity_poly.pdbx_seq_one_letter_code
_entity_poly.pdbx_strand_id
1 'polypeptide(L)'
;KKKVDDAFDPDYDYVYGIVSTETDWYFILHSTEGIYSTSRTEYRISLTEDALKDDTELRKNVKRVLEVIVGLLKDRAVGSEKLTTKKRRVEEIIKKK
;
A
#
# COMPACT_ATOMS: atom_id res chain seq x y z
N LYS A 1 -10.10 10.21 -19.41
CA LYS A 1 -8.94 9.36 -19.06
C LYS A 1 -8.04 10.21 -18.16
N LYS A 2 -8.18 10.11 -16.83
CA LYS A 2 -7.27 10.83 -15.90
C LYS A 2 -5.89 10.19 -16.05
N LYS A 3 -4.83 10.99 -16.16
CA LYS A 3 -3.47 10.46 -16.10
C LYS A 3 -3.24 9.93 -14.68
N VAL A 4 -2.50 8.83 -14.56
CA VAL A 4 -2.18 8.24 -13.25
C VAL A 4 -1.43 9.25 -12.37
N ASP A 5 -0.65 10.13 -12.99
CA ASP A 5 0.07 11.20 -12.30
C ASP A 5 -0.86 12.27 -11.71
N ASP A 6 -2.05 12.52 -12.28
CA ASP A 6 -3.05 13.46 -11.72
C ASP A 6 -3.78 12.89 -10.48
N ALA A 7 -3.61 11.61 -10.17
CA ALA A 7 -4.26 10.98 -9.01
C ALA A 7 -3.50 11.22 -7.70
N PHE A 8 -2.24 11.67 -7.80
CA PHE A 8 -1.36 11.96 -6.67
C PHE A 8 -1.04 13.46 -6.70
N ASP A 9 -2.06 14.28 -6.42
CA ASP A 9 -1.88 15.72 -6.26
C ASP A 9 -0.88 15.98 -5.12
N PRO A 10 0.24 16.69 -5.35
CA PRO A 10 1.18 17.03 -4.29
C PRO A 10 0.60 18.02 -3.26
N ASP A 11 -0.50 18.72 -3.57
CA ASP A 11 -1.14 19.72 -2.70
C ASP A 11 -2.18 19.14 -1.72
N TYR A 12 -2.12 17.84 -1.41
CA TYR A 12 -2.96 17.29 -0.34
C TYR A 12 -2.42 17.70 1.04
N ASP A 13 -3.28 18.29 1.86
CA ASP A 13 -3.01 18.61 3.28
C ASP A 13 -2.90 17.37 4.19
N TYR A 14 -2.67 16.18 3.61
CA TYR A 14 -2.60 14.93 4.35
C TYR A 14 -1.49 13.98 3.87
N VAL A 15 -0.89 13.29 4.83
CA VAL A 15 0.16 12.29 4.61
C VAL A 15 -0.37 10.90 4.95
N TYR A 16 -0.23 9.95 4.03
CA TYR A 16 -0.46 8.53 4.29
C TYR A 16 0.82 7.85 4.77
N GLY A 17 0.72 7.10 5.86
CA GLY A 17 1.80 6.29 6.43
C GLY A 17 1.40 4.83 6.54
N ILE A 18 2.39 3.94 6.45
CA ILE A 18 2.23 2.51 6.79
C ILE A 18 3.19 2.22 7.93
N VAL A 19 2.64 1.72 9.04
CA VAL A 19 3.41 1.14 10.13
C VAL A 19 3.22 -0.36 10.05
N SER A 20 4.32 -1.09 9.86
CA SER A 20 4.30 -2.54 9.91
C SER A 20 5.06 -2.98 11.15
N THR A 21 4.44 -3.84 11.93
CA THR A 21 5.15 -4.80 12.77
C THR A 21 5.38 -6.06 11.93
N GLU A 22 6.26 -6.95 12.38
CA GLU A 22 6.50 -8.24 11.71
C GLU A 22 5.20 -8.97 11.34
N THR A 23 4.16 -8.83 12.15
CA THR A 23 2.87 -9.52 12.01
C THR A 23 1.72 -8.65 11.50
N ASP A 24 1.69 -7.37 11.88
CA ASP A 24 0.53 -6.50 11.71
C ASP A 24 0.88 -5.26 10.91
N TRP A 25 -0.09 -4.77 10.14
CA TRP A 25 0.06 -3.60 9.28
C TRP A 25 -1.03 -2.58 9.63
N TYR A 26 -0.60 -1.36 9.95
CA TYR A 26 -1.45 -0.23 10.29
C TYR A 26 -1.30 0.87 9.26
N PHE A 27 -2.43 1.41 8.80
CA PHE A 27 -2.46 2.55 7.90
C PHE A 27 -2.74 3.80 8.73
N ILE A 28 -1.90 4.82 8.52
CA ILE A 28 -1.98 6.11 9.20
C ILE A 28 -2.38 7.17 8.19
N LEU A 29 -3.29 8.04 8.60
CA LEU A 29 -3.64 9.26 7.90
C LEU A 29 -3.36 10.44 8.82
N HIS A 30 -2.41 11.27 8.44
CA HIS A 30 -2.12 12.53 9.14
C HIS A 30 -2.74 13.67 8.33
N SER A 31 -3.67 14.43 8.92
CA SER A 31 -4.22 15.66 8.33
C SER A 31 -4.05 16.84 9.28
N THR A 32 -4.50 18.02 8.87
CA THR A 32 -4.58 19.22 9.73
C THR A 32 -5.50 19.04 10.95
N GLU A 33 -6.47 18.12 10.88
CA GLU A 33 -7.41 17.84 11.97
C GLU A 33 -6.87 16.84 13.00
N GLY A 34 -5.89 16.01 12.61
CA GLY A 34 -5.26 15.06 13.51
C GLY A 34 -4.65 13.84 12.83
N ILE A 35 -4.25 12.87 13.65
CA ILE A 35 -3.66 11.61 13.22
C ILE A 35 -4.67 10.49 13.45
N TYR A 36 -5.05 9.82 12.35
CA TYR A 36 -5.96 8.70 12.36
C TYR A 36 -5.19 7.41 12.05
N SER A 37 -5.57 6.32 12.68
CA SER A 37 -4.97 5.00 12.48
C SER A 37 -6.06 3.95 12.31
N THR A 38 -5.80 2.94 11.49
CA THR A 38 -6.67 1.76 11.39
C THR A 38 -6.56 0.84 12.61
N SER A 39 -5.60 1.08 13.50
CA SER A 39 -5.48 0.31 14.74
C SER A 39 -6.66 0.58 15.66
N ARG A 40 -7.27 -0.48 16.19
CA ARG A 40 -8.33 -0.39 17.22
C ARG A 40 -7.76 -0.19 18.62
N THR A 41 -6.48 -0.47 18.80
CA THR A 41 -5.77 -0.39 20.08
C THR A 41 -4.66 0.64 19.99
N GLU A 42 -4.36 1.31 21.11
CA GLU A 42 -3.19 2.16 21.19
C GLU A 42 -1.93 1.33 20.88
N TYR A 43 -1.08 1.84 19.99
CA TYR A 43 0.19 1.21 19.64
C TYR A 43 1.32 2.21 19.92
N ARG A 44 2.24 1.83 20.79
CA ARG A 44 3.40 2.66 21.18
C ARG A 44 4.66 2.09 20.56
N ILE A 45 5.29 2.86 19.70
CA ILE A 45 6.57 2.52 19.09
C ILE A 45 7.66 3.23 19.87
N SER A 46 8.44 2.47 20.64
CA SER A 46 9.64 3.00 21.27
C SER A 46 10.74 3.11 20.21
N LEU A 47 11.16 4.34 19.92
CA LEU A 47 12.34 4.57 19.11
C LEU A 47 13.56 4.42 20.01
N THR A 48 14.24 3.28 19.91
CA THR A 48 15.58 3.11 20.48
C THR A 48 16.62 3.30 19.38
N GLU A 49 17.82 3.73 19.74
CA GLU A 49 18.94 3.92 18.81
C GLU A 49 19.51 2.60 18.26
N ASP A 50 18.88 1.48 18.59
CA ASP A 50 19.27 0.15 18.16
C ASP A 50 18.98 -0.04 16.68
N ALA A 51 19.99 0.21 15.85
CA ALA A 51 19.95 -0.13 14.44
C ALA A 51 20.00 -1.66 14.25
N LEU A 52 19.19 -2.15 13.32
CA LEU A 52 19.28 -3.55 12.88
C LEU A 52 20.68 -3.77 12.26
N LYS A 53 21.44 -4.74 12.79
CA LYS A 53 22.84 -4.98 12.36
C LYS A 53 22.97 -5.33 10.88
N ASP A 54 21.96 -5.99 10.31
CA ASP A 54 21.82 -6.23 8.88
C ASP A 54 20.34 -6.08 8.49
N ASP A 55 20.05 -5.07 7.67
CA ASP A 55 18.71 -4.77 7.16
C ASP A 55 18.55 -5.09 5.67
N THR A 56 19.54 -5.76 5.06
CA THR A 56 19.58 -6.02 3.61
C THR A 56 18.37 -6.82 3.14
N GLU A 57 18.01 -7.89 3.85
CA GLU A 57 16.86 -8.72 3.53
C GLU A 57 15.54 -7.97 3.76
N LEU A 58 15.44 -7.25 4.86
CA LEU A 58 14.28 -6.41 5.18
C LEU A 58 14.02 -5.38 4.08
N ARG A 59 15.05 -4.66 3.62
CA ARG A 59 14.94 -3.69 2.52
C ARG A 59 14.46 -4.33 1.21
N LYS A 60 14.97 -5.51 0.87
CA LYS A 60 14.53 -6.26 -0.33
C LYS A 60 13.06 -6.64 -0.24
N ASN A 61 12.64 -7.15 0.91
CA ASN A 61 11.25 -7.56 1.13
C ASN A 61 10.30 -6.37 1.15
N VAL A 62 10.65 -5.28 1.86
CA VAL A 62 9.87 -4.02 1.87
C VAL A 62 9.73 -3.45 0.46
N LYS A 63 10.83 -3.41 -0.31
CA LYS A 63 10.77 -2.96 -1.71
C LYS A 63 9.79 -3.80 -2.54
N ARG A 64 9.86 -5.13 -2.44
CA ARG A 64 8.96 -6.04 -3.17
C ARG A 64 7.49 -5.82 -2.78
N VAL A 65 7.19 -5.64 -1.49
CA VAL A 65 5.83 -5.37 -1.01
C VAL A 65 5.32 -4.02 -1.53
N LEU A 66 6.14 -2.97 -1.46
CA LEU A 66 5.78 -1.65 -1.99
C LEU A 66 5.54 -1.68 -3.50
N GLU A 67 6.35 -2.42 -4.27
CA GLU A 67 6.13 -2.63 -5.71
C GLU A 67 4.78 -3.29 -5.99
N VAL A 68 4.39 -4.30 -5.21
CA VAL A 68 3.09 -4.96 -5.32
C VAL A 68 1.95 -3.98 -5.01
N ILE A 69 2.04 -3.23 -3.92
CA ILE A 69 1.03 -2.23 -3.52
C ILE A 69 0.88 -1.18 -4.62
N VAL A 70 1.99 -0.58 -5.08
CA VAL A 70 1.98 0.42 -6.15
C VAL A 70 1.42 -0.16 -7.45
N GLY A 71 1.76 -1.40 -7.80
CA GLY A 71 1.22 -2.12 -8.95
C GLY A 71 -0.31 -2.26 -8.88
N LEU A 72 -0.84 -2.71 -7.74
CA LEU A 72 -2.28 -2.85 -7.50
C LEU A 72 -3.00 -1.49 -7.57
N LEU A 73 -2.41 -0.43 -7.01
CA LEU A 73 -2.97 0.93 -7.07
C LEU A 73 -3.02 1.46 -8.50
N LYS A 74 -1.95 1.27 -9.28
CA LYS A 74 -1.90 1.64 -10.70
C LYS A 74 -2.94 0.88 -11.52
N ASP A 75 -3.09 -0.43 -11.29
CA ASP A 75 -4.09 -1.25 -11.97
C ASP A 75 -5.52 -0.77 -11.67
N ARG A 76 -5.79 -0.32 -10.44
CA ARG A 76 -7.08 0.26 -10.05
C ARG A 76 -7.32 1.63 -10.68
N ALA A 77 -6.31 2.51 -10.69
CA ALA A 77 -6.43 3.88 -11.19
C ALA A 77 -6.61 3.97 -12.71
N VAL A 78 -5.98 3.06 -13.48
CA VAL A 78 -5.99 3.07 -14.96
C VAL A 78 -7.34 2.63 -15.55
N GLY A 79 -8.25 2.08 -14.75
CA GLY A 79 -9.62 1.80 -15.16
C GLY A 79 -9.99 0.32 -15.06
N SER A 80 -11.07 0.09 -14.32
CA SER A 80 -11.70 -1.20 -14.04
C SER A 80 -12.09 -2.02 -15.29
N GLU A 81 -12.14 -1.43 -16.49
CA GLU A 81 -12.47 -2.12 -17.75
C GLU A 81 -11.42 -3.18 -18.17
N LYS A 82 -10.13 -2.97 -17.85
CA LYS A 82 -9.08 -3.94 -18.20
C LYS A 82 -9.04 -5.11 -17.22
N LEU A 83 -9.42 -4.88 -15.96
CA LEU A 83 -9.50 -5.88 -14.89
C LEU A 83 -10.66 -6.84 -15.07
N THR A 84 -11.84 -6.37 -15.49
CA THR A 84 -12.98 -7.25 -15.83
C THR A 84 -12.63 -8.18 -16.99
N THR A 85 -11.90 -7.68 -17.99
CA THR A 85 -11.42 -8.49 -19.13
C THR A 85 -10.39 -9.55 -18.70
N LYS A 86 -9.45 -9.20 -17.81
CA LYS A 86 -8.48 -10.17 -17.25
C LYS A 86 -9.17 -11.22 -16.36
N LYS A 87 -10.08 -10.81 -15.47
CA LYS A 87 -10.84 -11.70 -14.59
C LYS A 87 -11.71 -12.68 -15.39
N ARG A 88 -12.41 -12.18 -16.42
CA ARG A 88 -13.21 -12.99 -17.35
C ARG A 88 -12.37 -14.02 -18.11
N ARG A 89 -11.14 -13.67 -18.53
CA ARG A 89 -10.22 -14.62 -19.18
C ARG A 89 -9.75 -15.73 -18.24
N VAL A 90 -9.48 -15.40 -16.97
CA VAL A 90 -9.07 -16.41 -15.96
C VAL A 90 -10.24 -17.35 -15.62
N GLU A 91 -11.45 -16.80 -15.45
CA GLU A 91 -12.66 -17.61 -15.22
C GLU A 91 -12.97 -18.56 -16.39
N GLU A 92 -12.82 -18.10 -17.64
CA GLU A 92 -12.98 -18.93 -18.84
C GLU A 92 -11.94 -20.06 -18.94
N ILE A 93 -10.71 -19.84 -18.47
CA ILE A 93 -9.66 -20.87 -18.44
C ILE A 93 -9.96 -21.92 -17.37
N ILE A 94 -10.46 -21.50 -16.20
CA ILE A 94 -10.82 -22.40 -15.10
C ILE A 94 -12.03 -23.26 -15.46
N LYS A 95 -13.02 -22.70 -16.17
CA LYS A 95 -14.26 -23.39 -16.55
C LYS A 95 -14.10 -24.37 -17.72
N LYS A 96 -12.99 -24.30 -18.46
CA LYS A 96 -12.63 -25.20 -19.57
C LYS A 96 -11.79 -26.40 -19.14
N LYS A 97 -11.36 -26.47 -17.89
CA LYS A 97 -10.83 -27.68 -17.25
C LYS A 97 -11.99 -28.49 -16.67
#